data_AF-J2ZID4-F1
#
_entry.id   AF-J2ZID4-F1
#
_cell.length_a   1.000
_cell.length_b   1.000
_cell.length_c   1.000
_cell.angle_alpha   90.00
_cell.angle_beta   90.00
_cell.angle_gamma   90.00
#
_symmetry.space_group_name_H-M   'P 1'
#
loop_
_entity.id
_entity.type
_entity.pdbx_description
1 polymer ?
#
loop_
_entity_poly.entity_id
_entity_poly.type
_entity_poly.pdbx_seq_one_letter_code
_entity_poly.pdbx_strand_id
1 'polypeptide(L)' 'MSDHANDEQWDSPGASAPEAETDGVETIETYDTDNGVVFYDSENPLAWLQASATVLLKEVA' A
#
# COMPACT_ATOMS: atom_id res chain seq x y z
N MET A 1 -29.70 13.90 -3.14
CA MET A 1 -28.51 13.06 -3.33
C MET A 1 -27.53 13.57 -2.31
N SER A 2 -27.33 12.83 -1.22
CA SER A 2 -26.49 13.24 -0.10
C SER A 2 -25.11 12.62 -0.30
N ASP A 3 -24.12 13.50 -0.36
CA ASP A 3 -22.70 13.18 -0.36
C ASP A 3 -22.35 12.44 0.93
N HIS A 4 -21.80 11.23 0.81
CA HIS A 4 -21.46 10.36 1.94
C HIS A 4 -19.94 10.15 2.01
N ALA A 5 -19.16 11.16 1.62
CA ALA A 5 -17.75 11.22 2.02
C ALA A 5 -17.71 11.58 3.51
N ASN A 6 -17.84 10.56 4.36
CA ASN A 6 -17.61 10.69 5.79
C ASN A 6 -16.10 10.87 6.03
N ASP A 7 -15.71 12.13 6.26
CA ASP A 7 -14.34 12.62 6.53
C ASP A 7 -13.82 12.28 7.94
N GLU A 8 -14.52 11.43 8.69
CA GLU A 8 -14.22 11.18 10.09
C GLU A 8 -13.84 9.71 10.31
N GLN A 9 -12.54 9.35 10.21
CA GLN A 9 -11.88 8.28 11.01
C GLN A 9 -10.41 8.06 10.59
N TRP A 10 -9.53 9.06 10.68
CA TRP A 10 -8.07 8.82 10.53
C TRP A 10 -7.25 9.34 11.72
N ASP A 11 -7.80 9.27 12.93
CA ASP A 11 -7.04 9.51 14.17
C ASP A 11 -7.52 8.56 15.28
N SER A 12 -7.14 7.28 15.16
CA SER A 12 -7.20 6.34 16.28
C SER A 12 -5.80 6.17 16.86
N PRO A 13 -5.47 6.75 18.04
CA PRO A 13 -4.15 6.61 18.69
C PRO A 13 -3.97 5.23 19.35
N GLY A 14 -4.34 4.18 18.62
CA GLY A 14 -4.34 2.78 19.04
C GLY A 14 -4.44 1.80 17.88
N ALA A 15 -4.26 2.25 16.63
CA ALA A 15 -3.96 1.35 15.53
C ALA A 15 -2.54 0.81 15.76
N SER A 16 -2.41 -0.19 16.62
CA SER A 16 -1.28 -1.10 16.54
C SER A 16 -1.18 -1.50 15.07
N ALA A 17 -0.07 -1.19 14.41
CA ALA A 17 0.21 -1.77 13.11
C ALA A 17 -0.08 -3.27 13.26
N PRO A 18 -0.97 -3.86 12.44
CA PRO A 18 -1.25 -5.28 12.53
C PRO A 18 0.12 -5.97 12.53
N GLU A 19 0.36 -6.82 13.54
CA GLU A 19 1.59 -7.59 13.67
C GLU A 19 1.89 -8.15 12.29
N ALA A 20 2.98 -7.71 11.63
CA ALA A 20 3.13 -7.82 10.18
C ALA A 20 2.77 -9.21 9.65
N GLU A 21 1.49 -9.39 9.31
CA GLU A 21 0.96 -10.62 8.76
C GLU A 21 1.51 -10.58 7.34
N THR A 22 2.57 -11.37 7.09
CA THR A 22 3.15 -11.48 5.75
C THR A 22 2.14 -12.00 4.72
N ASP A 23 0.98 -12.45 5.17
CA ASP A 23 -0.21 -12.76 4.37
C ASP A 23 -0.59 -11.59 3.44
N GLY A 24 -0.44 -10.34 3.92
CA GLY A 24 -0.79 -9.14 3.15
C GLY A 24 0.21 -8.76 2.05
N VAL A 25 1.33 -9.48 1.87
CA VAL A 25 2.28 -9.20 0.78
C VAL A 25 2.14 -10.14 -0.41
N GLU A 26 1.36 -11.21 -0.28
CA GLU A 26 1.18 -12.22 -1.34
C GLU A 26 0.41 -11.66 -2.54
N THR A 27 -0.48 -10.70 -2.28
CA THR A 27 -1.35 -10.04 -3.27
C THR A 27 -0.72 -8.79 -3.88
N ILE A 28 0.43 -8.36 -3.35
CA ILE A 28 1.13 -7.15 -3.79
C ILE A 28 1.81 -7.42 -5.13
N GLU A 29 1.44 -6.62 -6.10
CA GLU A 29 2.00 -6.63 -7.44
C GLU A 29 2.66 -5.29 -7.76
N THR A 30 3.35 -5.25 -8.91
CA THR A 30 4.19 -4.10 -9.28
C THR A 30 4.14 -3.84 -10.77
N TYR A 31 4.11 -2.57 -11.16
CA TYR A 31 4.32 -2.16 -12.55
C TYR A 31 5.23 -0.95 -12.66
N ASP A 32 5.95 -0.88 -13.78
CA ASP A 32 6.85 0.22 -14.12
C ASP A 32 6.07 1.38 -14.76
N THR A 33 6.49 2.59 -14.39
CA THR A 33 6.00 3.85 -14.97
C THR A 33 7.19 4.72 -15.37
N ASP A 34 6.95 5.75 -16.17
CA ASP A 34 7.99 6.71 -16.54
C ASP A 34 8.62 7.43 -15.32
N ASN A 35 7.92 7.45 -14.18
CA ASN A 35 8.31 8.17 -12.97
C ASN A 35 8.76 7.25 -11.82
N GLY A 36 8.93 5.95 -12.07
CA GLY A 36 9.32 4.97 -11.06
C GLY A 36 8.37 3.78 -11.02
N VAL A 37 8.25 3.17 -9.85
CA VAL A 37 7.60 1.87 -9.68
C VAL A 37 6.39 2.01 -8.76
N VAL A 38 5.26 1.43 -9.17
CA VAL A 38 4.04 1.40 -8.36
C VAL A 38 3.86 0.01 -7.78
N PHE A 39 3.69 -0.06 -6.45
CA PHE A 39 3.24 -1.25 -5.76
C PHE A 39 1.76 -1.09 -5.45
N TYR A 40 0.99 -2.14 -5.68
CA TYR A 40 -0.44 -2.14 -5.41
C TYR A 40 -0.88 -3.51 -4.92
N ASP A 41 -1.91 -3.52 -4.07
CA ASP A 41 -2.60 -4.74 -3.68
C ASP A 41 -3.71 -5.05 -4.71
N SER A 42 -3.65 -6.24 -5.30
CA SER A 42 -4.63 -6.68 -6.31
C SER A 42 -6.02 -6.97 -5.72
N GLU A 43 -6.11 -7.28 -4.42
CA GLU A 43 -7.36 -7.52 -3.70
C GLU A 43 -7.91 -6.26 -3.03
N ASN A 44 -7.07 -5.23 -2.86
CA ASN A 44 -7.47 -3.92 -2.36
C ASN A 44 -6.95 -2.77 -3.25
N PRO A 45 -7.70 -2.38 -4.32
CA PRO A 45 -7.26 -1.37 -5.29
C PRO A 45 -6.99 0.03 -4.72
N LEU A 46 -7.42 0.32 -3.49
CA LEU A 46 -7.16 1.58 -2.81
C LEU A 46 -5.82 1.58 -2.05
N ALA A 47 -5.20 0.41 -1.87
CA ALA A 47 -3.89 0.24 -1.25
C ALA A 47 -2.80 0.26 -2.33
N TRP A 48 -2.20 1.43 -2.55
CA TRP A 48 -1.11 1.61 -3.48
C TRP A 48 -0.08 2.62 -2.97
N LEU A 49 1.16 2.46 -3.43
CA LEU A 49 2.24 3.43 -3.21
C LEU A 49 3.11 3.51 -4.47
N GLN A 50 3.60 4.72 -4.77
CA GLN A 50 4.56 4.94 -5.85
C GLN A 50 5.91 5.34 -5.27
N ALA A 51 6.97 4.68 -5.72
CA ALA A 51 8.35 4.97 -5.35
C ALA A 51 9.14 5.41 -6.58
N SER A 52 9.92 6.48 -6.46
CA SER A 52 10.82 6.95 -7.51
C SER A 52 12.06 6.08 -7.68
N ALA A 53 12.40 5.27 -6.66
CA ALA A 53 13.49 4.32 -6.69
C ALA A 53 13.13 3.08 -5.86
N THR A 54 13.47 1.90 -6.37
CA THR A 54 13.28 0.61 -5.70
C THR A 54 14.56 -0.20 -5.76
N VAL A 55 14.74 -1.12 -4.80
CA VAL A 55 15.85 -2.07 -4.76
C VAL A 55 15.29 -3.47 -4.60
N LEU A 56 15.89 -4.47 -5.26
CA LEU A 56 15.46 -5.84 -5.04
C LEU A 56 15.99 -6.32 -3.69
N LEU A 57 15.10 -6.87 -2.86
CA LEU A 57 15.45 -7.36 -1.53
C LEU A 57 16.58 -8.43 -1.58
N LYS A 58 16.65 -9.21 -2.67
CA LYS A 58 17.69 -10.23 -2.89
C LYS A 58 19.08 -9.64 -3.16
N GLU A 59 19.16 -8.38 -3.59
CA GLU A 59 20.42 -7.71 -3.94
C GLU A 59 21.05 -6.98 -2.74
N VAL A 60 20.28 -6.76 -1.67
CA VAL A 60 20.69 -6.01 -0.47
C VAL A 60 20.79 -6.88 0.79
N ALA A 61 20.65 -8.21 0.65
CA ALA A 61 20.70 -9.21 1.72
C ALA A 61 22.08 -9.86 1.89
#